data_AF-A0A533YI29-F1
#
_entry.id   AF-A0A533YI29-F1
#
_cell.length_a   1.000
_cell.length_b   1.000
_cell.length_c   1.000
_cell.angle_alpha   90.00
_cell.angle_beta   90.00
_cell.angle_gamma   90.00
#
_symmetry.space_group_name_H-M   'P 1'
#
loop_
_entity.id
_entity.type
_entity.pdbx_description
1 polymer ?
#
loop_
_entity_poly.entity_id
_entity_poly.type
_entity_poly.pdbx_seq_one_letter_code
_entity_poly.pdbx_strand_id
1 'polypeptide(L)'
;MATAHSPIGLDPAAHGVRITGPSFGGFAENDLAHDDPAGQAPEWLGLGLRAALSSYMRGAGVAADVRHWFGRPVPRPKVPRNWVARVLEETPVQDDATAERRFVWIGGAPVSESYGHDRRRVILPHQTEDVEVRLSSEKADWLLDLIRSATPTRERRGEGYPTLREVRETYRLGGPRGFDALVRSTLWQQARTSGLLLV
;
A
#
# COMPACT_ATOMS: atom_id res chain seq x y z
N MET A 1 -8.01 -20.60 6.47
CA MET A 1 -8.36 -20.58 5.03
C MET A 1 -7.15 -21.08 4.28
N ALA A 2 -7.23 -22.28 3.73
CA ALA A 2 -6.19 -22.83 2.88
C ALA A 2 -6.45 -22.36 1.44
N THR A 3 -5.45 -21.79 0.79
CA THR A 3 -5.49 -21.53 -0.64
C THR A 3 -4.47 -22.41 -1.36
N ALA A 4 -4.75 -22.80 -2.59
CA ALA A 4 -3.93 -23.74 -3.37
C ALA A 4 -2.44 -23.34 -3.48
N HIS A 5 -2.14 -22.05 -3.35
CA HIS A 5 -0.79 -21.50 -3.48
C HIS A 5 -0.20 -21.02 -2.14
N SER A 6 -0.97 -21.04 -1.05
CA SER A 6 -0.47 -20.68 0.28
C SER A 6 0.41 -21.81 0.84
N PRO A 7 1.36 -21.51 1.76
CA PRO A 7 2.09 -22.54 2.49
C PRO A 7 1.17 -23.58 3.15
N ILE A 8 0.01 -23.15 3.64
CA ILE A 8 -1.03 -24.01 4.23
C ILE A 8 -1.65 -24.96 3.19
N GLY A 9 -1.85 -24.52 1.95
CA GLY A 9 -2.37 -25.39 0.88
C GLY A 9 -1.32 -26.32 0.29
N LEU A 10 -0.05 -25.90 0.29
CA LEU A 10 1.07 -26.70 -0.21
C LEU A 10 1.50 -27.80 0.76
N ASP A 11 1.48 -27.53 2.07
CA ASP A 11 1.78 -28.50 3.13
C ASP A 11 0.75 -28.42 4.27
N PRO A 12 -0.49 -28.89 4.05
CA PRO A 12 -1.56 -28.79 5.03
C PRO A 12 -1.26 -29.59 6.31
N ALA A 13 -0.54 -30.70 6.19
CA ALA A 13 -0.20 -31.58 7.31
C ALA A 13 0.77 -30.91 8.30
N ALA A 14 1.80 -30.19 7.82
CA ALA A 14 2.71 -29.42 8.68
C ALA A 14 1.98 -28.29 9.44
N HIS A 15 0.84 -27.85 8.93
CA HIS A 15 0.00 -26.82 9.53
C HIS A 15 -1.20 -27.38 10.31
N GLY A 16 -1.27 -28.70 10.52
CA GLY A 16 -2.30 -29.34 11.34
C GLY A 16 -3.69 -29.36 10.71
N VAL A 17 -3.77 -29.18 9.39
CA VAL A 17 -5.02 -29.06 8.63
C VAL A 17 -5.09 -30.18 7.59
N ARG A 18 -6.30 -30.60 7.19
CA ARG A 18 -6.54 -31.56 6.11
C ARG A 18 -7.38 -30.91 5.02
N ILE A 19 -6.89 -30.87 3.78
CA ILE A 19 -7.68 -30.40 2.64
C ILE A 19 -8.77 -31.43 2.31
N THR A 20 -10.02 -30.98 2.18
CA THR A 20 -11.18 -31.81 1.84
C THR A 20 -11.68 -31.60 0.40
N GLY A 21 -11.12 -30.62 -0.31
CA GLY A 21 -11.34 -30.39 -1.74
C GLY A 21 -11.79 -28.96 -2.05
N PRO A 22 -12.07 -28.62 -3.32
CA PRO A 22 -11.73 -29.41 -4.50
C PRO A 22 -10.21 -29.55 -4.67
N SER A 23 -9.77 -30.53 -5.45
CA SER A 23 -8.41 -30.53 -5.96
C SER A 23 -8.26 -29.32 -6.88
N PHE A 24 -7.20 -28.53 -6.73
CA PHE A 24 -6.99 -27.34 -7.54
C PHE A 24 -7.11 -27.62 -9.05
N GLY A 25 -8.19 -27.15 -9.67
CA GLY A 25 -8.46 -27.31 -11.10
C GLY A 25 -7.87 -26.22 -12.01
N GLY A 26 -7.09 -25.28 -11.46
CA GLY A 26 -6.46 -24.19 -12.20
C GLY A 26 -7.01 -22.81 -11.84
N PHE A 27 -7.08 -21.91 -12.84
CA PHE A 27 -7.11 -20.45 -12.71
C PHE A 27 -8.16 -19.84 -11.75
N ALA A 28 -9.25 -20.54 -11.42
CA ALA A 28 -10.36 -20.00 -10.62
C ALA A 28 -10.60 -20.70 -9.26
N GLU A 29 -9.88 -21.78 -8.93
CA GLU A 29 -10.13 -22.58 -7.72
C GLU A 29 -9.09 -22.30 -6.62
N ASN A 30 -8.89 -21.03 -6.27
CA ASN A 30 -7.84 -20.68 -5.31
C ASN A 30 -8.13 -21.15 -3.89
N ASP A 31 -9.41 -21.33 -3.53
CA ASP A 31 -9.82 -21.67 -2.17
C ASP A 31 -10.02 -23.16 -1.99
N LEU A 32 -9.35 -23.73 -0.99
CA LEU A 32 -9.45 -25.13 -0.63
C LEU A 32 -10.30 -25.28 0.64
N ALA A 33 -11.35 -26.08 0.57
CA ALA A 33 -12.05 -26.56 1.75
C ALA A 33 -11.09 -27.43 2.57
N HIS A 34 -11.16 -27.27 3.89
CA HIS A 34 -10.24 -27.91 4.81
C HIS A 34 -10.90 -28.20 6.15
N ASP A 35 -10.51 -29.30 6.75
CA ASP A 35 -10.78 -29.67 8.13
C ASP A 35 -9.58 -29.28 8.99
N ASP A 36 -9.83 -28.49 10.03
CA ASP A 36 -8.86 -28.23 11.09
C ASP A 36 -9.28 -29.01 12.35
N PRO A 37 -8.71 -30.20 12.61
CA PRO A 37 -9.02 -31.00 13.79
C PRO A 37 -8.54 -30.36 15.10
N ALA A 38 -7.60 -29.41 15.05
CA ALA A 38 -7.06 -28.73 16.23
C ALA A 38 -7.79 -27.41 16.55
N GLY A 39 -8.40 -26.79 15.54
CA GLY A 39 -8.95 -25.44 15.60
C GLY A 39 -10.42 -25.37 15.21
N GLN A 40 -11.32 -25.70 16.13
CA GLN A 40 -12.71 -25.24 16.00
C GLN A 40 -12.80 -23.76 16.32
N ALA A 41 -12.47 -22.92 15.34
CA ALA A 41 -12.89 -21.53 15.35
C ALA A 41 -14.43 -21.51 15.31
N PRO A 42 -15.10 -20.86 16.26
CA PRO A 42 -16.55 -20.80 16.25
C PRO A 42 -17.08 -20.12 14.99
N GLU A 43 -18.14 -20.65 14.39
CA GLU A 43 -18.73 -20.12 13.14
C GLU A 43 -19.05 -18.62 13.22
N TRP A 44 -19.52 -18.15 14.39
CA TRP A 44 -19.85 -16.73 14.62
C TRP A 44 -18.66 -15.79 14.43
N LEU A 45 -17.42 -16.27 14.63
CA LEU A 45 -16.21 -15.48 14.42
C LEU A 45 -16.00 -15.22 12.92
N GLY A 46 -16.17 -16.25 12.09
CA GLY A 46 -16.05 -16.14 10.63
C GLY A 46 -17.08 -15.21 10.03
N LEU A 47 -18.33 -15.27 10.51
CA LEU A 47 -19.40 -14.37 10.10
C LEU A 47 -19.05 -12.90 10.39
N GLY A 48 -18.58 -12.61 11.60
CA GLY A 48 -18.21 -11.25 11.99
C GLY A 48 -17.00 -10.71 11.21
N LEU A 49 -15.97 -11.55 10.99
CA LEU A 49 -14.80 -11.17 10.18
C LEU A 49 -15.17 -10.84 8.74
N ARG A 50 -16.03 -11.65 8.11
CA ARG A 50 -16.52 -11.38 6.74
C ARG A 50 -17.31 -10.08 6.67
N ALA A 51 -18.18 -9.82 7.64
CA ALA A 51 -18.96 -8.58 7.70
C ALA A 51 -18.07 -7.33 7.90
N ALA A 52 -17.10 -7.41 8.82
CA ALA A 52 -16.13 -6.34 9.07
C ALA A 52 -15.30 -6.04 7.82
N LEU A 53 -14.74 -7.08 7.18
CA LEU A 53 -13.93 -6.93 5.97
C LEU A 53 -14.75 -6.37 4.79
N SER A 54 -15.97 -6.86 4.60
CA SER A 54 -16.88 -6.37 3.55
C SER A 54 -17.19 -4.88 3.72
N SER A 55 -17.40 -4.44 4.97
CA SER A 55 -17.64 -3.02 5.28
C SER A 55 -16.38 -2.18 5.06
N TYR A 56 -15.22 -2.68 5.49
CA TYR A 56 -13.92 -2.04 5.23
C TYR A 56 -13.67 -1.85 3.72
N MET A 57 -13.92 -2.88 2.90
CA MET A 57 -13.76 -2.81 1.44
C MET A 57 -14.67 -1.75 0.78
N ARG A 58 -15.82 -1.42 1.39
CA ARG A 58 -16.71 -0.34 0.95
C ARG A 58 -16.38 1.01 1.59
N GLY A 59 -15.31 1.12 2.36
CA GLY A 59 -14.95 2.32 3.10
C GLY A 59 -15.92 2.67 4.24
N ALA A 60 -16.74 1.72 4.69
CA ALA A 60 -17.75 1.92 5.73
C ALA A 60 -17.33 1.30 7.07
N GLY A 61 -17.80 1.89 8.18
CA GLY A 61 -17.66 1.30 9.52
C GLY A 61 -16.25 1.32 10.12
N VAL A 62 -15.33 2.12 9.55
CA VAL A 62 -13.95 2.25 10.06
C VAL A 62 -13.90 2.87 11.46
N ALA A 63 -14.80 3.82 11.74
CA ALA A 63 -14.94 4.46 13.05
C ALA A 63 -15.87 3.69 14.01
N ALA A 64 -16.52 2.63 13.52
CA ALA A 64 -17.44 1.84 14.33
C ALA A 64 -16.68 0.98 15.34
N ASP A 65 -17.33 0.64 16.44
CA ASP A 65 -16.77 -0.30 17.39
C ASP A 65 -16.63 -1.68 16.74
N VAL A 66 -15.40 -2.21 16.66
CA VAL A 66 -15.10 -3.51 16.04
C VAL A 66 -15.95 -4.65 16.61
N ARG A 67 -16.41 -4.52 17.85
CA ARG A 67 -17.21 -5.52 18.54
C ARG A 67 -18.61 -5.67 17.96
N HIS A 68 -19.13 -4.64 17.27
CA HIS A 68 -20.46 -4.67 16.65
C HIS A 68 -20.58 -5.73 15.55
N TRP A 69 -19.46 -6.08 14.91
CA TRP A 69 -19.44 -7.10 13.87
C TRP A 69 -19.67 -8.52 14.41
N PHE A 70 -19.53 -8.74 15.71
CA PHE A 70 -19.59 -10.06 16.31
C PHE A 70 -20.89 -10.26 17.08
N GLY A 71 -21.63 -11.32 16.75
CA GLY A 71 -22.88 -11.68 17.44
C GLY A 71 -22.71 -12.21 18.87
N ARG A 72 -21.48 -12.22 19.41
CA ARG A 72 -21.17 -12.66 20.78
C ARG A 72 -20.27 -11.64 21.48
N PRO A 73 -20.27 -11.60 22.83
CA PRO A 73 -19.34 -10.76 23.58
C PRO A 73 -17.89 -11.07 23.22
N VAL A 74 -17.17 -10.04 22.78
CA VAL A 74 -15.73 -10.08 22.51
C VAL A 74 -14.98 -9.18 23.49
N PRO A 75 -13.70 -9.47 23.80
CA PRO A 75 -12.91 -8.68 24.73
C PRO A 75 -12.86 -7.20 24.36
N ARG A 76 -12.82 -6.34 25.37
CA ARG A 76 -12.61 -4.90 25.15
C ARG A 76 -11.15 -4.64 24.75
N PRO A 77 -10.89 -3.62 23.91
CA PRO A 77 -9.53 -3.16 23.65
C PRO A 77 -8.79 -2.86 24.96
N LYS A 78 -7.53 -3.28 25.05
CA LYS A 78 -6.66 -3.02 26.23
C LYS A 78 -5.93 -1.68 26.14
N VAL A 79 -6.16 -0.91 25.07
CA VAL A 79 -5.51 0.38 24.81
C VAL A 79 -6.50 1.54 25.03
N PRO A 80 -6.02 2.74 25.39
CA PRO A 80 -6.85 3.94 25.44
C PRO A 80 -7.58 4.24 24.12
N ARG A 81 -8.74 4.90 24.20
CA ARG A 81 -9.55 5.24 23.01
C ARG A 81 -8.82 6.16 22.01
N ASN A 82 -7.87 6.95 22.50
CA ASN A 82 -7.04 7.86 21.70
C ASN A 82 -5.66 7.26 21.34
N TRP A 83 -5.41 5.97 21.61
CA TRP A 83 -4.11 5.37 21.38
C TRP A 83 -3.67 5.47 19.91
N VAL A 84 -4.55 5.16 18.96
CA VAL A 84 -4.25 5.29 17.52
C VAL A 84 -3.94 6.74 17.14
N ALA A 85 -4.74 7.70 17.63
CA ALA A 85 -4.51 9.12 17.36
C ALA A 85 -3.14 9.56 17.87
N ARG A 86 -2.76 9.15 19.09
CA ARG A 86 -1.44 9.44 19.66
C ARG A 86 -0.30 8.82 18.87
N VAL A 87 -0.42 7.56 18.45
CA VAL A 87 0.60 6.90 17.61
C VAL A 87 0.76 7.62 16.27
N LEU A 88 -0.35 8.08 15.68
CA LEU A 88 -0.31 8.86 14.44
C LEU A 88 0.28 10.26 14.64
N GLU A 89 0.04 10.90 15.79
CA GLU A 89 0.67 12.19 16.16
C GLU A 89 2.18 12.05 16.37
N GLU A 90 2.64 10.93 16.95
CA GLU A 90 4.06 10.61 17.13
C GLU A 90 4.74 10.22 15.81
N THR A 91 3.97 9.94 14.74
CA THR A 91 4.49 9.66 13.41
C THR A 91 4.80 10.97 12.68
N PRO A 92 6.04 11.20 12.19
CA PRO A 92 6.37 12.43 11.48
C PRO A 92 5.43 12.66 10.28
N VAL A 93 4.71 13.79 10.30
CA VAL A 93 3.84 14.21 9.19
C VAL A 93 4.66 14.55 7.94
N GLN A 94 5.95 14.82 8.10
CA GLN A 94 6.87 15.11 7.01
C GLN A 94 7.89 13.98 6.85
N ASP A 95 8.12 13.58 5.61
CA ASP A 95 9.19 12.66 5.30
C ASP A 95 10.55 13.33 5.60
N ASP A 96 11.43 12.60 6.29
CA ASP A 96 12.80 13.03 6.53
C ASP A 96 13.64 12.76 5.28
N ALA A 97 14.15 13.82 4.66
CA ALA A 97 14.98 13.76 3.46
C ALA A 97 16.36 13.12 3.71
N THR A 98 16.69 12.74 4.95
CA THR A 98 17.92 12.04 5.32
C THR A 98 17.68 10.60 5.78
N ALA A 99 16.42 10.14 5.80
CA ALA A 99 16.11 8.79 6.20
C ALA A 99 16.61 7.75 5.17
N GLU A 100 17.07 6.61 5.68
CA GLU A 100 17.48 5.44 4.88
C GLU A 100 16.23 4.68 4.39
N ARG A 101 15.59 5.22 3.34
CA ARG A 101 14.39 4.65 2.70
C ARG A 101 14.59 4.50 1.19
N ARG A 102 13.74 3.70 0.55
CA ARG A 102 13.70 3.51 -0.91
C ARG A 102 12.39 3.97 -1.50
N PHE A 103 12.44 4.43 -2.74
CA PHE A 103 11.26 4.84 -3.50
C PHE A 103 10.59 3.64 -4.16
N VAL A 104 9.30 3.46 -3.91
CA VAL A 104 8.47 2.50 -4.64
C VAL A 104 7.22 3.19 -5.15
N TRP A 105 6.94 3.09 -6.44
CA TRP A 105 5.71 3.60 -7.04
C TRP A 105 4.70 2.47 -7.25
N ILE A 106 3.52 2.59 -6.64
CA ILE A 106 2.42 1.63 -6.76
C ILE A 106 1.18 2.20 -7.45
N GLY A 107 1.24 3.47 -7.89
CA GLY A 107 0.17 4.10 -8.65
C GLY A 107 0.10 3.60 -10.10
N GLY A 108 -0.92 4.03 -10.83
CA GLY A 108 -1.01 3.78 -12.27
C GLY A 108 0.11 4.48 -13.05
N ALA A 109 0.22 4.18 -14.35
CA ALA A 109 1.19 4.83 -15.22
C ALA A 109 0.83 6.32 -15.39
N PRO A 110 1.72 7.26 -15.01
CA PRO A 110 1.43 8.69 -15.15
C PRO A 110 1.35 9.10 -16.61
N VAL A 111 0.44 10.03 -16.92
CA VAL A 111 0.31 10.65 -18.24
C VAL A 111 0.84 12.07 -18.18
N SER A 112 1.56 12.53 -19.21
CA SER A 112 2.08 13.89 -19.26
C SER A 112 1.66 14.61 -20.53
N GLU A 113 1.21 15.84 -20.39
CA GLU A 113 0.82 16.74 -21.47
C GLU A 113 1.65 18.03 -21.41
N SER A 114 2.16 18.49 -22.56
CA SER A 114 2.80 19.80 -22.64
C SER A 114 1.75 20.90 -22.66
N TYR A 115 1.98 21.97 -21.91
CA TYR A 115 1.14 23.16 -21.93
C TYR A 115 2.02 24.42 -21.94
N GLY A 116 2.05 25.13 -23.07
CA GLY A 116 2.97 26.24 -23.29
C GLY A 116 4.40 25.79 -23.59
N HIS A 117 5.34 26.74 -23.59
CA HIS A 117 6.71 26.51 -24.08
C HIS A 117 7.61 25.74 -23.09
N ASP A 118 7.35 25.82 -21.79
CA ASP A 118 8.21 25.17 -20.77
C ASP A 118 7.43 24.69 -19.54
N ARG A 119 6.20 24.22 -19.75
CA ARG A 119 5.41 23.63 -18.67
C ARG A 119 4.77 22.33 -19.12
N ARG A 120 4.69 21.39 -18.18
CA ARG A 120 4.02 20.11 -18.35
C ARG A 120 2.98 19.93 -17.26
N ARG A 121 1.85 19.34 -17.65
CA ARG A 121 0.83 18.82 -16.76
C ARG A 121 1.04 17.32 -16.66
N VAL A 122 1.31 16.83 -15.46
CA VAL A 122 1.47 15.41 -15.16
C VAL A 122 0.23 14.96 -14.40
N ILE A 123 -0.44 13.92 -14.92
CA ILE A 123 -1.62 13.30 -14.36
C ILE A 123 -1.16 12.01 -13.68
N LEU A 124 -1.31 11.96 -12.36
CA LEU A 124 -0.98 10.81 -11.53
C LEU A 124 -2.27 10.03 -11.24
N PRO A 125 -2.40 8.77 -11.71
CA PRO A 125 -3.59 7.99 -11.45
C PRO A 125 -3.75 7.67 -9.97
N HIS A 126 -4.95 7.85 -9.44
CA HIS A 126 -5.30 7.54 -8.05
C HIS A 126 -6.63 6.78 -7.98
N GLN A 127 -6.92 6.13 -6.85
CA GLN A 127 -8.08 5.22 -6.75
C GLN A 127 -9.44 5.94 -6.81
N THR A 128 -9.50 7.21 -6.43
CA THR A 128 -10.74 8.01 -6.41
C THR A 128 -10.82 9.01 -7.56
N GLU A 129 -9.81 9.86 -7.68
CA GLU A 129 -9.72 10.93 -8.69
C GLU A 129 -8.25 11.15 -9.02
N ASP A 130 -7.93 11.27 -10.31
CA ASP A 130 -6.58 11.52 -10.79
C ASP A 130 -6.04 12.86 -10.26
N VAL A 131 -4.77 12.85 -9.85
CA VAL A 131 -4.11 14.03 -9.30
C VAL A 131 -3.30 14.72 -10.39
N GLU A 132 -3.65 15.97 -10.68
CA GLU A 132 -2.95 16.77 -11.69
C GLU A 132 -1.92 17.69 -11.07
N VAL A 133 -0.71 17.65 -11.61
CA VAL A 133 0.39 18.53 -11.17
C VAL A 133 0.96 19.31 -12.35
N ARG A 134 1.07 20.63 -12.19
CA ARG A 134 1.64 21.53 -13.20
C ARG A 134 3.04 21.93 -12.81
N LEU A 135 4.02 21.58 -13.64
CA LEU A 135 5.45 21.67 -13.36
C LEU A 135 6.19 22.33 -14.53
N SER A 136 7.43 22.76 -14.33
CA SER A 136 8.34 23.03 -15.45
C SER A 136 8.67 21.72 -16.17
N SER A 137 9.08 21.79 -17.43
CA SER A 137 9.42 20.59 -18.21
C SER A 137 10.49 19.74 -17.51
N GLU A 138 11.53 20.39 -16.99
CA GLU A 138 12.63 19.72 -16.28
C GLU A 138 12.16 19.00 -15.00
N LYS A 139 11.23 19.61 -14.23
CA LYS A 139 10.65 18.99 -13.04
C LYS A 139 9.76 17.80 -13.37
N ALA A 140 8.99 17.91 -14.45
CA ALA A 140 8.14 16.82 -14.92
C ALA A 140 8.98 15.64 -15.41
N ASP A 141 10.04 15.90 -16.17
CA ASP A 141 10.95 14.85 -16.67
C ASP A 141 11.61 14.11 -15.52
N TRP A 142 12.14 14.86 -14.54
CA TRP A 142 12.69 14.28 -13.32
C TRP A 142 11.68 13.40 -12.57
N LEU A 143 10.44 13.87 -12.40
CA LEU A 143 9.40 13.12 -11.69
C LEU A 143 9.03 11.83 -12.42
N LEU A 144 8.88 11.89 -13.74
CA LEU A 144 8.56 10.73 -14.57
C LEU A 144 9.68 9.70 -14.56
N ASP A 145 10.95 10.14 -14.55
CA ASP A 145 12.11 9.27 -14.43
C ASP A 145 12.20 8.61 -13.03
N LEU A 146 11.89 9.37 -11.97
CA LEU A 146 11.79 8.83 -10.62
C LEU A 146 10.68 7.77 -10.54
N ILE A 147 9.49 8.07 -11.06
CA ILE A 147 8.36 7.13 -11.06
C ILE A 147 8.73 5.85 -11.83
N ARG A 148 9.31 5.97 -13.02
CA ARG A 148 9.76 4.83 -13.82
C ARG A 148 10.81 3.99 -13.09
N SER A 149 11.75 4.63 -12.39
CA SER A 149 12.78 3.95 -11.62
C SER A 149 12.29 3.36 -10.30
N ALA A 150 11.19 3.87 -9.75
CA ALA A 150 10.53 3.36 -8.54
C ALA A 150 9.43 2.33 -8.83
N THR A 151 8.97 2.18 -10.08
CA THR A 151 7.87 1.26 -10.43
C THR A 151 8.35 -0.20 -10.45
N PRO A 152 7.69 -1.13 -9.73
CA PRO A 152 7.96 -2.56 -9.82
C PRO A 152 7.67 -3.09 -11.23
N THR A 153 8.66 -3.72 -11.87
CA THR A 153 8.48 -4.43 -13.15
C THR A 153 9.00 -5.86 -13.05
N ARG A 154 8.50 -6.76 -13.90
CA ARG A 154 8.94 -8.18 -13.90
C ARG A 154 10.44 -8.33 -14.18
N GLU A 155 10.99 -7.43 -14.98
CA GLU A 155 12.40 -7.40 -15.38
C GLU A 155 13.33 -6.92 -14.25
N ARG A 156 12.79 -6.19 -13.26
CA ARG A 156 13.55 -5.60 -12.15
C ARG A 156 13.83 -6.57 -11.00
N ARG A 157 13.70 -7.89 -11.21
CA ARG A 157 14.00 -8.89 -10.18
C ARG A 157 15.52 -8.92 -9.90
N GLY A 158 15.96 -8.17 -8.90
CA GLY A 158 17.35 -8.15 -8.41
C GLY A 158 18.00 -6.77 -8.43
N GLU A 159 17.45 -5.83 -9.20
CA GLU A 159 17.85 -4.43 -9.14
C GLU A 159 17.08 -3.74 -8.00
N GLY A 160 17.79 -3.15 -7.05
CA GLY A 160 17.17 -2.43 -5.94
C GLY A 160 16.37 -1.21 -6.41
N TYR A 161 15.46 -0.75 -5.57
CA TYR A 161 14.76 0.51 -5.79
C TYR A 161 15.66 1.71 -5.46
N PRO A 162 15.48 2.87 -6.13
CA PRO A 162 16.25 4.07 -5.86
C PRO A 162 16.21 4.43 -4.38
N THR A 163 17.36 4.69 -3.77
CA THR A 163 17.40 5.12 -2.37
C THR A 163 17.11 6.61 -2.26
N LEU A 164 16.56 7.02 -1.13
CA LEU A 164 16.28 8.41 -0.83
C LEU A 164 17.56 9.25 -0.87
N ARG A 165 18.66 8.70 -0.34
CA ARG A 165 19.98 9.30 -0.36
C ARG A 165 20.50 9.56 -1.78
N GLU A 166 20.47 8.55 -2.65
CA GLU A 166 20.95 8.68 -4.04
C GLU A 166 20.16 9.73 -4.83
N VAL A 167 18.83 9.71 -4.71
CA VAL A 167 17.96 10.67 -5.41
C VAL A 167 18.19 12.08 -4.89
N ARG A 168 18.42 12.26 -3.59
CA ARG A 168 18.74 13.56 -2.98
C ARG A 168 20.09 14.10 -3.46
N GLU A 169 21.12 13.24 -3.54
CA GLU A 169 22.46 13.61 -4.01
C GLU A 169 22.49 13.94 -5.50
N THR A 170 21.68 13.24 -6.31
CA THR A 170 21.60 13.41 -7.77
C THR A 170 20.54 14.41 -8.24
N TYR A 171 19.84 15.09 -7.32
CA TYR A 171 18.77 16.02 -7.64
C TYR A 171 19.29 17.25 -8.41
N ARG A 172 18.96 17.34 -9.70
CA ARG A 172 19.51 18.36 -10.62
C ARG A 172 18.95 19.77 -10.39
N LEU A 173 17.80 19.87 -9.73
CA LEU A 173 17.05 21.12 -9.55
C LEU A 173 17.39 21.82 -8.22
N GLY A 174 18.66 22.19 -8.05
CA GLY A 174 19.15 22.87 -6.84
C GLY A 174 19.78 21.95 -5.80
N GLY A 175 20.16 20.72 -6.19
CA GLY A 175 20.93 19.80 -5.35
C GLY A 175 20.19 19.35 -4.10
N PRO A 176 20.92 18.90 -3.06
CA PRO A 176 20.32 18.38 -1.84
C PRO A 176 19.38 19.38 -1.14
N ARG A 177 19.70 20.68 -1.14
CA ARG A 177 18.83 21.72 -0.56
C ARG A 177 17.54 21.90 -1.34
N GLY A 178 17.61 21.83 -2.67
CA GLY A 178 16.43 21.86 -3.54
C GLY A 178 15.53 20.64 -3.32
N PHE A 179 16.13 19.48 -3.09
CA PHE A 179 15.39 18.26 -2.75
C PHE A 179 14.73 18.36 -1.37
N ASP A 180 15.43 18.89 -0.36
CA ASP A 180 14.83 19.11 0.97
C ASP A 180 13.62 20.05 0.90
N ALA A 181 13.66 21.05 0.01
CA ALA A 181 12.50 21.92 -0.26
C ALA A 181 11.38 21.18 -1.01
N LEU A 182 11.73 20.29 -1.95
CA LEU A 182 10.77 19.45 -2.67
C LEU A 182 9.99 18.54 -1.71
N VAL A 183 10.66 17.87 -0.76
CA VAL A 183 10.01 16.96 0.20
C VAL A 183 8.93 17.66 1.04
N ARG A 184 9.07 18.97 1.26
CA ARG A 184 8.07 19.80 1.96
C ARG A 184 7.01 20.42 1.04
N SER A 185 7.08 20.17 -0.26
CA SER A 185 6.19 20.80 -1.25
C SER A 185 4.86 20.06 -1.42
N THR A 186 3.86 20.77 -1.97
CA THR A 186 2.57 20.19 -2.33
C THR A 186 2.70 19.10 -3.40
N LEU A 187 3.65 19.24 -4.33
CA LEU A 187 3.95 18.21 -5.34
C LEU A 187 4.34 16.89 -4.65
N TRP A 188 5.18 16.96 -3.63
CA TRP A 188 5.60 15.74 -2.92
C TRP A 188 4.42 15.09 -2.22
N GLN A 189 3.60 15.87 -1.52
CA GLN A 189 2.38 15.37 -0.89
C GLN A 189 1.44 14.70 -1.91
N GLN A 190 1.22 15.35 -3.06
CA GLN A 190 0.41 14.82 -4.16
C GLN A 190 0.98 13.50 -4.72
N ALA A 191 2.29 13.40 -4.89
CA ALA A 191 2.92 12.15 -5.32
C ALA A 191 2.77 11.04 -4.27
N ARG A 192 2.96 11.37 -2.97
CA ARG A 192 2.81 10.43 -1.84
C ARG A 192 1.39 9.89 -1.72
N THR A 193 0.37 10.73 -1.90
CA THR A 193 -1.04 10.27 -1.88
C THR A 193 -1.41 9.47 -3.12
N SER A 194 -0.81 9.77 -4.28
CA SER A 194 -1.14 9.10 -5.54
C SER A 194 -0.56 7.68 -5.66
N GLY A 195 0.58 7.42 -5.01
CA GLY A 195 1.20 6.09 -5.05
C GLY A 195 2.70 6.02 -4.79
N LEU A 196 3.36 7.14 -4.47
CA LEU A 196 4.77 7.14 -4.11
C LEU A 196 4.93 6.68 -2.65
N LEU A 197 5.62 5.56 -2.44
CA LEU A 197 5.95 5.00 -1.14
C LEU A 197 7.44 5.19 -0.83
N LEU A 198 7.72 5.40 0.46
CA LEU A 198 9.07 5.35 1.02
C LEU A 198 9.14 4.18 1.99
N VAL A 199 9.94 3.17 1.65
CA VAL A 199 10.04 1.89 2.38
C VAL A 199 11.44 1.60 2.88
#